data_AF-A0A178W8H5-F1
#
_entry.id   AF-A0A178W8H5-F1
#
_cell.length_a   1.000
_cell.length_b   1.000
_cell.length_c   1.000
_cell.angle_alpha   90.00
_cell.angle_beta   90.00
_cell.angle_gamma   90.00
#
_symmetry.space_group_name_H-M   'P 1'
#
loop_
_entity.id
_entity.type
_entity.pdbx_description
1 polymer ?
#
loop_
_entity_poly.entity_id
_entity_poly.type
_entity_poly.pdbx_seq_one_letter_code
_entity_poly.pdbx_strand_id
1 'polypeptide(L)' 'MLAPPQINRWTAEALVALQEAAEDYLVGLFSDSMLCAIHARRVTLMRKDFELARRLGGKGRPW' A
#
# COMPACT_ATOMS: atom_id res chain seq x y z
N MET A 1 -0.69 -32.59 7.35
CA MET A 1 -0.17 -31.22 7.51
C MET A 1 -1.23 -30.45 8.26
N LEU A 2 -1.01 -30.10 9.53
CA LEU A 2 -2.03 -29.40 10.34
C LEU A 2 -2.18 -27.97 9.82
N ALA A 3 -3.41 -27.48 9.67
CA ALA A 3 -3.65 -26.09 9.32
C ALA A 3 -3.01 -25.18 10.39
N PRO A 4 -2.41 -24.05 10.00
CA PRO A 4 -1.84 -23.12 10.95
C PRO A 4 -2.91 -22.66 11.94
N PRO A 5 -2.56 -22.44 13.22
CA PRO A 5 -3.51 -22.00 14.23
C PRO A 5 -4.15 -20.67 13.82
N GLN A 6 -5.47 -20.57 13.94
CA GLN A 6 -6.17 -19.30 13.72
C GLN A 6 -5.83 -18.32 14.85
N ILE A 7 -5.03 -17.30 14.53
CA ILE A 7 -4.70 -16.22 15.46
C ILE A 7 -5.87 -15.24 15.46
N ASN A 8 -6.64 -15.23 16.55
CA ASN A 8 -7.80 -14.36 16.74
C ASN A 8 -7.62 -13.30 17.85
N ARG A 9 -6.49 -13.31 18.55
CA ARG A 9 -6.16 -12.38 19.64
C ARG A 9 -4.89 -11.60 19.30
N TRP A 10 -4.99 -10.28 19.42
CA TRP A 10 -3.92 -9.32 19.13
C TRP A 10 -3.67 -8.45 20.36
N THR A 11 -2.41 -8.08 20.60
CA THR A 11 -2.13 -7.01 21.57
C THR A 11 -2.45 -5.65 20.95
N ALA A 12 -2.63 -4.63 21.79
CA ALA A 12 -2.89 -3.28 21.30
C ALA A 12 -1.72 -2.77 20.44
N GLU A 13 -0.50 -3.05 20.87
CA GLU A 13 0.74 -2.65 20.18
C GLU A 13 0.86 -3.31 18.81
N ALA A 14 0.42 -4.57 18.66
CA ALA A 14 0.44 -5.25 17.37
C ALA A 14 -0.53 -4.60 16.36
N LEU A 15 -1.67 -4.09 16.83
CA LEU A 15 -2.60 -3.34 15.98
C LEU A 15 -2.03 -1.98 15.57
N VAL A 16 -1.38 -1.27 16.50
CA VAL A 16 -0.69 0.01 16.21
C VAL A 16 0.41 -0.20 15.18
N ALA A 17 1.27 -1.22 15.36
CA ALA A 17 2.34 -1.51 14.41
C ALA A 17 1.81 -1.82 12.99
N LEU A 18 0.69 -2.54 12.88
CA LEU A 18 0.02 -2.78 11.60
C LEU A 18 -0.53 -1.50 10.98
N GLN A 19 -1.15 -0.64 11.80
CA GLN A 19 -1.66 0.65 11.33
C GLN A 19 -0.53 1.53 10.80
N GLU A 20 0.56 1.68 11.57
CA GLU A 20 1.72 2.50 11.19
C GLU A 20 2.35 2.01 9.89
N ALA A 21 2.56 0.69 9.74
CA ALA A 21 3.09 0.11 8.51
C ALA A 21 2.14 0.31 7.31
N ALA A 22 0.83 0.21 7.53
CA ALA A 22 -0.16 0.43 6.48
C ALA A 22 -0.20 1.90 6.05
N GLU A 23 -0.16 2.83 7.00
CA GLU A 23 -0.14 4.28 6.73
C GLU A 23 1.12 4.69 5.98
N ASP A 24 2.31 4.25 6.42
CA ASP A 24 3.58 4.53 5.73
C ASP A 24 3.55 4.06 4.27
N TYR A 25 3.10 2.82 4.04
CA TYR A 25 2.94 2.28 2.69
C TYR A 25 1.96 3.09 1.85
N LEU A 26 0.81 3.46 2.41
CA LEU A 26 -0.22 4.23 1.70
C LEU A 26 0.30 5.64 1.38
N VAL A 27 0.90 6.35 2.34
CA VAL A 27 1.48 7.68 2.13
C VAL A 27 2.49 7.65 0.98
N GLY A 28 3.41 6.68 0.97
CA GLY A 28 4.36 6.50 -0.12
C GLY A 28 3.68 6.22 -1.46
N LEU A 29 2.71 5.30 -1.50
CA LEU A 29 1.98 4.97 -2.73
C LEU A 29 1.17 6.15 -3.28
N PHE A 30 0.52 6.94 -2.43
CA PHE A 30 -0.22 8.13 -2.84
C PHE A 30 0.71 9.21 -3.38
N SER A 31 1.89 9.39 -2.78
CA SER A 31 2.93 10.30 -3.29
C SER A 31 3.37 9.91 -4.70
N ASP A 32 3.73 8.64 -4.92
CA ASP A 32 4.14 8.11 -6.23
C ASP A 32 3.03 8.24 -7.28
N SER A 33 1.78 7.97 -6.87
CA SER A 33 0.60 8.09 -7.75
C SER A 33 0.34 9.55 -8.11
N MET A 34 0.60 10.49 -7.21
CA MET A 34 0.44 11.92 -7.48
C MET A 34 1.45 12.39 -8.54
N LEU A 35 2.69 11.89 -8.49
CA LEU A 35 3.67 12.14 -9.55
C LEU A 35 3.18 11.65 -10.92
N CYS A 36 2.53 10.48 -10.97
CA CYS A 36 1.92 9.96 -12.20
C CYS A 36 0.76 10.85 -12.71
N ALA A 37 -0.09 11.35 -11.81
CA ALA A 37 -1.19 12.25 -12.16
C ALA A 37 -0.68 13.59 -12.72
N ILE A 38 0.32 14.19 -12.05
CA ILE A 38 0.97 15.44 -12.48
C ILE A 38 1.65 15.26 -13.83
N HIS A 39 2.37 14.15 -14.04
CA HIS A 39 2.99 13.82 -15.33
C HIS A 39 1.96 13.77 -16.47
N ALA A 40 0.75 13.31 -16.18
CA ALA A 40 -0.38 13.30 -17.11
C ALA A 40 -1.18 14.62 -17.15
N ARG A 41 -0.65 15.72 -16.60
CA ARG A 41 -1.29 17.06 -16.52
C ARG A 41 -2.65 17.07 -15.80
N ARG A 42 -2.79 16.29 -14.73
CA ARG A 42 -3.98 16.27 -13.87
C ARG A 42 -3.63 16.60 -12.42
N VAL A 43 -4.64 17.04 -11.68
CA VAL A 43 -4.57 17.23 -10.21
C VAL A 43 -5.33 16.11 -9.49
N THR A 44 -6.44 15.64 -10.07
CA THR A 44 -7.22 14.53 -9.51
C THR A 44 -6.56 13.19 -9.80
N LEU A 45 -6.30 12.43 -8.72
CA LEU A 45 -5.84 11.05 -8.78
C LEU A 45 -6.89 10.13 -9.42
N MET A 46 -6.45 9.17 -10.22
CA MET A 46 -7.29 8.16 -10.84
C MET A 46 -6.70 6.77 -10.61
N ARG A 47 -7.51 5.71 -10.73
CA ARG A 47 -7.07 4.31 -10.56
C ARG A 47 -5.80 3.97 -11.35
N LYS A 48 -5.69 4.48 -12.59
CA LYS A 48 -4.54 4.27 -13.47
C LYS A 48 -3.21 4.82 -12.93
N ASP A 49 -3.26 5.85 -12.09
CA ASP A 49 -2.07 6.43 -11.48
C ASP A 49 -1.47 5.48 -10.43
N PHE A 50 -2.34 4.87 -9.61
CA PHE A 50 -1.95 3.83 -8.66
C PHE A 50 -1.46 2.56 -9.35
N GLU A 51 -2.13 2.13 -10.42
CA GLU A 51 -1.71 0.98 -11.22
C GLU A 51 -0.30 1.19 -11.79
N LEU A 52 -0.04 2.37 -12.35
CA LEU A 52 1.28 2.72 -12.88
C LEU A 52 2.34 2.84 -11.77
N ALA A 53 2.04 3.54 -10.68
CA ALA A 53 2.94 3.70 -9.54
C ALA A 53 3.35 2.34 -8.94
N ARG A 54 2.39 1.41 -8.76
CA ARG A 54 2.69 0.04 -8.31
C ARG A 54 3.53 -0.73 -9.31
N ARG A 55 3.23 -0.61 -10.60
CA ARG A 55 4.00 -1.28 -11.66
C ARG A 55 5.45 -0.82 -11.70
N LEU A 56 5.69 0.49 -11.58
CA LEU A 56 7.03 1.08 -11.59
C LEU A 56 7.78 0.81 -10.27
N GLY A 57 7.13 0.97 -9.13
CA GLY A 57 7.73 0.81 -7.80
C GLY A 57 7.86 -0.64 -7.32
N GLY A 58 7.46 -1.63 -8.13
CA GLY A 58 7.50 -3.05 -7.73
C GLY A 58 6.52 -3.44 -6.62
N LYS A 59 5.62 -2.54 -6.19
CA LYS A 59 4.74 -2.72 -5.04
C LYS A 59 3.62 -3.74 -5.35
N GLY A 60 3.64 -4.87 -4.65
CA GLY A 60 2.71 -5.99 -4.83
C GLY A 60 3.12 -6.99 -5.91
N ARG A 61 4.40 -7.05 -6.27
CA ARG A 61 4.95 -8.18 -7.02
C ARG A 61 5.16 -9.37 -6.05
N PRO A 62 4.87 -10.62 -6.45
CA PRO A 62 5.01 -11.78 -5.57
C PRO A 62 6.47 -12.20 -5.28
N TRP A 63 7.46 -11.51 -5.84
CA TRP A 63 8.88 -11.85 -5.79
C TRP A 63 9.75 -10.60 -5.69
#